data_AF-A0A2T9Z9H2-F1
#
_entry.id   AF-A0A2T9Z9H2-F1
#
_cell.length_a   1.000
_cell.length_b   1.000
_cell.length_c   1.000
_cell.angle_alpha   90.00
_cell.angle_beta   90.00
_cell.angle_gamma   90.00
#
_symmetry.space_group_name_H-M   'P 1'
#
loop_
_entity.id
_entity.type
_entity.pdbx_description
1 polymer ?
#
loop_
_entity_poly.entity_id
_entity_poly.type
_entity_poly.pdbx_seq_one_letter_code
_entity_poly.pdbx_strand_id
1 'polypeptide(L)'
;MLFFRARSFVSFLNKRSLHSSLVSTFKTIAFTMSSSFPGQGPISHDTFSSLERKAYKMLASKTSALDKYIFLASIRNSNPDLFFSIVLDNLTEIAPIIYTPTIGDVCLKYSDIYPFISDFGKPNGLYITLEHLENIDTVLENYKQKFCQGEYSPEISVITDGSRILGLGDLGLNGMGIPIGKLQLYIAGAGLNPKKCLPIILDFGTNNKKYLDDPDYLGLRQPRLKEDEYFADIEIVLVALKKAFPNMFIQFEDFSTSHAIQILEKYRNKILSFNDDIQGTGSVITAGFINAVRLSKTKLPDHRILFSGAGSAAVGVAQNLIDYFVIIEGVPAEHAKKMFWFIDSKGLITTDRGDKLAPHKVAFARSDNNGVQYKTLEETLEYVKPTALIGLSTVKDQFSPEIISRMTEMNPHNKPIIFALSNPMSKAECSFESAMVNSKYQVIYASGTEFPPFTIPETGEVRLPDQGNNMYIFPAIGLAAVLSKPKMITDSMIHSISKSLSDSLNQEETDAHHLYPNLKRLREVSANLTAAMIHQAVIEGQVSDQFWIDMTASDPEAKNHWNPEKPDGYCSPKVVDYVSKKMWKPTRN
;
A
#
# COMPACT_ATOMS: atom_id res chain seq x y z
N MET A 1 -72.32 41.67 -7.74
CA MET A 1 -71.14 41.87 -6.87
C MET A 1 -69.90 41.53 -7.69
N LEU A 2 -69.43 42.47 -8.53
CA LEU A 2 -68.27 43.36 -8.32
C LEU A 2 -66.94 42.58 -8.23
N PHE A 3 -65.91 42.77 -9.06
CA PHE A 3 -65.67 43.34 -10.39
C PHE A 3 -64.21 42.91 -10.77
N PHE A 4 -63.93 42.74 -12.06
CA PHE A 4 -62.61 42.44 -12.64
C PHE A 4 -61.46 43.38 -12.19
N ARG A 5 -60.21 42.87 -12.16
CA ARG A 5 -59.07 43.51 -12.87
C ARG A 5 -57.81 42.62 -12.94
N ALA A 6 -57.48 42.21 -14.17
CA ALA A 6 -56.13 41.87 -14.59
C ALA A 6 -55.34 43.16 -14.88
N ARG A 7 -54.05 43.19 -14.53
CA ARG A 7 -53.04 44.06 -15.15
C ARG A 7 -51.70 43.32 -15.21
N SER A 8 -51.30 42.99 -16.42
CA SER A 8 -49.94 42.71 -16.86
C SER A 8 -49.10 43.99 -16.82
N PHE A 9 -47.84 43.93 -16.39
CA PHE A 9 -46.79 44.82 -16.86
C PHE A 9 -45.45 44.09 -16.95
N VAL A 10 -44.86 44.20 -18.13
CA VAL A 10 -43.57 43.65 -18.56
C VAL A 10 -42.43 44.60 -18.17
N SER A 11 -41.26 44.00 -17.97
CA SER A 11 -39.89 44.57 -17.97
C SER A 11 -39.48 45.61 -16.93
N PHE A 12 -38.52 45.22 -16.08
CA PHE A 12 -37.31 46.01 -15.86
C PHE A 12 -36.11 45.06 -15.68
N LEU A 13 -35.39 44.83 -16.78
CA LEU A 13 -33.99 44.39 -16.77
C LEU A 13 -33.14 45.62 -16.44
N ASN A 14 -32.46 45.63 -15.29
CA ASN A 14 -31.05 46.04 -15.24
C ASN A 14 -30.41 45.84 -13.85
N LYS A 15 -29.31 45.07 -13.88
CA LYS A 15 -28.08 45.22 -13.09
C LYS A 15 -28.21 45.60 -11.61
N ARG A 16 -28.13 44.59 -10.73
CA ARG A 16 -27.22 44.64 -9.58
C ARG A 16 -26.52 43.30 -9.43
N SER A 17 -25.19 43.36 -9.55
CA SER A 17 -24.25 42.33 -9.18
C SER A 17 -24.45 41.93 -7.71
N LEU A 18 -24.74 40.66 -7.47
CA LEU A 18 -24.49 40.01 -6.18
C LEU A 18 -23.46 38.92 -6.43
N HIS A 19 -22.22 39.37 -6.57
CA HIS A 19 -21.05 38.53 -6.36
C HIS A 19 -20.69 38.56 -4.87
N SER A 20 -20.18 37.40 -4.43
CA SER A 20 -19.29 37.18 -3.29
C SER A 20 -19.80 37.53 -1.88
N SER A 21 -20.23 36.50 -1.14
CA SER A 21 -19.71 36.17 0.21
C SER A 21 -20.44 34.99 0.86
N LEU A 22 -20.35 33.78 0.30
CA LEU A 22 -20.81 32.55 0.97
C LEU A 22 -19.76 31.43 0.86
N VAL A 23 -18.48 31.80 0.89
CA VAL A 23 -17.37 30.86 1.02
C VAL A 23 -16.65 31.13 2.33
N SER A 24 -16.35 30.04 3.03
CA SER A 24 -15.67 29.92 4.32
C SER A 24 -16.55 30.14 5.55
N THR A 25 -17.02 29.04 6.14
CA THR A 25 -16.51 28.51 7.43
C THR A 25 -17.25 27.21 7.76
N PHE A 26 -16.96 26.11 7.03
CA PHE A 26 -17.34 24.78 7.49
C PHE A 26 -16.23 24.26 8.42
N LYS A 27 -16.25 24.75 9.66
CA LYS A 27 -15.63 24.05 10.78
C LYS A 27 -16.44 22.79 11.07
N THR A 28 -15.75 21.72 11.42
CA THR A 28 -16.27 20.40 11.79
C THR A 28 -17.61 20.50 12.52
N ILE A 29 -18.69 20.10 11.85
CA ILE A 29 -20.04 20.11 12.41
C ILE A 29 -20.15 18.85 13.28
N ALA A 30 -19.76 18.98 14.54
CA ALA A 30 -20.54 18.34 15.59
C ALA A 30 -21.96 18.90 15.48
N PHE A 31 -22.93 18.00 15.32
CA PHE A 31 -24.32 18.27 14.95
C PHE A 31 -24.99 19.34 15.83
N THR A 32 -24.90 20.61 15.42
CA THR A 32 -25.75 21.73 15.88
C THR A 32 -26.61 22.21 14.71
N MET A 33 -27.23 21.30 13.96
CA MET A 33 -28.14 21.66 12.87
C MET A 33 -29.52 22.21 13.32
N SER A 34 -29.84 22.23 14.62
CA SER A 34 -31.09 22.90 15.09
C SER A 34 -30.90 24.36 15.46
N SER A 35 -29.68 24.84 15.75
CA SER A 35 -29.49 26.24 16.13
C SER A 35 -29.54 27.19 14.94
N SER A 36 -29.39 26.68 13.71
CA SER A 36 -29.33 27.51 12.50
C SER A 36 -30.66 27.59 11.74
N PHE A 37 -31.53 26.57 11.81
CA PHE A 37 -32.84 26.57 11.12
C PHE A 37 -33.89 25.70 11.85
N PRO A 38 -34.81 26.31 12.63
CA PRO A 38 -35.92 25.58 13.25
C PRO A 38 -36.74 24.79 12.21
N GLY A 39 -37.05 23.52 12.53
CA GLY A 39 -37.92 22.66 11.71
C GLY A 39 -37.22 21.80 10.64
N GLN A 40 -35.89 21.87 10.50
CA GLN A 40 -35.14 21.07 9.50
C GLN A 40 -34.52 19.78 10.05
N GLY A 41 -34.82 19.39 11.30
CA GLY A 41 -34.27 18.16 11.88
C GLY A 41 -34.93 17.74 13.20
N PRO A 42 -34.54 16.56 13.74
CA PRO A 42 -35.00 16.08 15.04
C PRO A 42 -34.67 17.04 16.19
N ILE A 43 -35.47 16.98 17.27
CA ILE A 43 -35.30 17.82 18.46
C ILE A 43 -34.09 17.44 19.33
N SER A 44 -33.68 16.17 19.29
CA SER A 44 -32.56 15.63 20.07
C SER A 44 -31.25 15.69 19.27
N HIS A 45 -30.14 15.84 19.99
CA HIS A 45 -28.80 15.93 19.44
C HIS A 45 -27.96 14.74 19.87
N ASP A 46 -27.18 14.21 18.93
CA ASP A 46 -26.16 13.23 19.24
C ASP A 46 -24.85 13.91 19.66
N THR A 47 -24.23 13.39 20.71
CA THR A 47 -22.80 13.62 20.97
C THR A 47 -21.96 12.82 19.97
N PHE A 48 -20.68 13.18 19.79
CA PHE A 48 -19.77 12.42 18.94
C PHE A 48 -19.70 10.94 19.35
N SER A 49 -19.58 10.65 20.65
CA SER A 49 -19.60 9.27 21.16
C SER A 49 -20.93 8.54 20.91
N SER A 50 -22.07 9.25 20.90
CA SER A 50 -23.35 8.67 20.50
C SER A 50 -23.33 8.28 19.01
N LEU A 51 -22.76 9.14 18.16
CA LEU A 51 -22.59 8.86 16.72
C LEU A 51 -21.67 7.67 16.49
N GLU A 52 -20.52 7.58 17.18
CA GLU A 52 -19.60 6.43 17.08
C GLU A 52 -20.33 5.13 17.41
N ARG A 53 -21.03 5.08 18.55
CA ARG A 53 -21.79 3.92 18.97
C ARG A 53 -22.89 3.55 17.96
N LYS A 54 -23.62 4.54 17.43
CA LYS A 54 -24.67 4.29 16.43
C LYS A 54 -24.10 3.79 15.11
N ALA A 55 -23.02 4.42 14.63
CA ALA A 55 -22.32 4.03 13.41
C ALA A 55 -21.80 2.59 13.52
N TYR A 56 -21.13 2.25 14.62
CA TYR A 56 -20.64 0.90 14.83
C TYR A 56 -21.77 -0.13 14.97
N LYS A 57 -22.86 0.20 15.67
CA LYS A 57 -24.05 -0.67 15.73
C LYS A 57 -24.67 -0.91 14.35
N MET A 58 -24.73 0.12 13.51
CA MET A 58 -25.23 0.00 12.14
C MET A 58 -24.27 -0.76 11.23
N LEU A 59 -22.95 -0.65 11.44
CA LEU A 59 -21.96 -1.43 10.74
C LEU A 59 -22.11 -2.92 11.06
N ALA A 60 -22.26 -3.25 12.35
CA ALA A 60 -22.43 -4.62 12.84
C ALA A 60 -23.74 -5.28 12.35
N SER A 61 -24.77 -4.50 11.99
CA SER A 61 -26.02 -5.04 11.45
C SER A 61 -25.96 -5.38 9.96
N LYS A 62 -24.90 -5.01 9.25
CA LYS A 62 -24.69 -5.38 7.84
C LYS A 62 -24.17 -6.81 7.73
N THR A 63 -24.69 -7.55 6.76
CA THR A 63 -24.41 -8.98 6.58
C THR A 63 -23.20 -9.23 5.69
N SER A 64 -23.05 -8.49 4.59
CA SER A 64 -21.91 -8.67 3.66
C SER A 64 -20.81 -7.64 3.87
N ALA A 65 -19.57 -8.00 3.52
CA ALA A 65 -18.43 -7.09 3.58
C ALA A 65 -18.60 -5.88 2.64
N LEU A 66 -19.22 -6.11 1.48
CA LEU A 66 -19.54 -5.04 0.52
C LEU A 66 -20.57 -4.04 1.09
N ASP A 67 -21.62 -4.51 1.77
CA ASP A 67 -22.60 -3.62 2.41
C ASP A 67 -21.97 -2.80 3.54
N LYS A 68 -21.05 -3.42 4.29
CA LYS A 68 -20.23 -2.73 5.29
C LYS A 68 -19.38 -1.65 4.63
N TYR A 69 -18.72 -1.95 3.51
CA TYR A 69 -17.94 -0.98 2.74
C TYR A 69 -18.79 0.20 2.26
N ILE A 70 -19.94 -0.05 1.63
CA ILE A 70 -20.83 1.01 1.12
C ILE A 70 -21.30 1.92 2.27
N PHE A 71 -21.66 1.33 3.41
CA PHE A 71 -22.03 2.09 4.60
C PHE A 71 -20.87 2.96 5.11
N LEU A 72 -19.67 2.39 5.20
CA LEU A 72 -18.46 3.12 5.61
C LEU A 72 -18.08 4.22 4.63
N ALA A 73 -18.25 4.01 3.32
CA ALA A 73 -18.00 5.02 2.29
C ALA A 73 -18.95 6.23 2.44
N SER A 74 -20.22 5.99 2.79
CA SER A 74 -21.18 7.06 3.10
C SER A 74 -20.75 7.87 4.33
N ILE A 75 -20.27 7.23 5.40
CA ILE A 75 -19.72 7.94 6.56
C ILE A 75 -18.46 8.72 6.16
N ARG A 76 -17.54 8.12 5.40
CA ARG A 76 -16.31 8.77 4.95
C ARG A 76 -16.61 10.07 4.19
N ASN A 77 -17.57 10.06 3.27
CA ASN A 77 -17.88 11.22 2.45
C ASN A 77 -18.59 12.34 3.25
N SER A 78 -19.42 11.95 4.23
CA SER A 78 -20.23 12.90 5.00
C SER A 78 -19.53 13.42 6.26
N ASN A 79 -18.79 12.57 6.96
CA ASN A 79 -18.08 12.87 8.20
C ASN A 79 -16.76 12.05 8.31
N PRO A 80 -15.66 12.55 7.71
CA PRO A 80 -14.35 11.90 7.77
C PRO A 80 -13.83 11.70 9.21
N ASP A 81 -14.10 12.63 10.12
CA ASP A 81 -13.69 12.51 11.52
C ASP A 81 -14.36 11.30 12.18
N LEU A 82 -15.67 11.13 12.00
CA LEU A 82 -16.39 9.95 12.50
C LEU A 82 -15.89 8.65 11.86
N PHE A 83 -15.70 8.65 10.53
CA PHE A 83 -15.16 7.49 9.80
C PHE A 83 -13.80 7.05 10.36
N PHE A 84 -12.84 7.97 10.46
CA PHE A 84 -11.52 7.61 10.98
C PHE A 84 -11.53 7.32 12.48
N SER A 85 -12.46 7.90 13.24
CA SER A 85 -12.60 7.56 14.66
C SER A 85 -12.97 6.09 14.85
N ILE A 86 -13.98 5.59 14.14
CA ILE A 86 -14.38 4.18 14.22
C ILE A 86 -13.32 3.25 13.64
N VAL A 87 -12.63 3.64 12.56
CA VAL A 87 -11.54 2.87 11.95
C VAL A 87 -10.39 2.69 12.93
N LEU A 88 -9.95 3.77 13.60
CA LEU A 88 -8.81 3.71 14.51
C LEU A 88 -9.12 2.89 15.77
N ASP A 89 -10.33 3.02 16.31
CA ASP A 89 -10.74 2.28 17.51
C ASP A 89 -10.96 0.78 17.22
N ASN A 90 -11.15 0.39 15.95
CA ASN A 90 -11.47 -0.97 15.53
C ASN A 90 -10.66 -1.43 14.30
N LEU A 91 -9.37 -1.06 14.24
CA LEU A 91 -8.55 -1.20 13.04
C LEU A 91 -8.50 -2.64 12.53
N THR A 92 -8.29 -3.63 13.41
CA THR A 92 -8.21 -5.04 13.03
C THR A 92 -9.51 -5.56 12.38
N GLU A 93 -10.68 -5.06 12.80
CA GLU A 93 -11.96 -5.47 12.23
C GLU A 93 -12.30 -4.70 10.94
N ILE A 94 -11.96 -3.40 10.89
CA ILE A 94 -12.39 -2.52 9.80
C ILE A 94 -11.39 -2.47 8.65
N ALA A 95 -10.08 -2.64 8.88
CA ALA A 95 -9.07 -2.63 7.81
C ALA A 95 -9.38 -3.67 6.70
N PRO A 96 -9.80 -4.92 7.00
CA PRO A 96 -10.19 -5.89 5.98
C PRO A 96 -11.45 -5.52 5.20
N ILE A 97 -12.27 -4.60 5.71
CA ILE A 97 -13.49 -4.10 5.05
C ILE A 97 -13.14 -2.95 4.10
N ILE A 98 -12.30 -2.00 4.53
CA ILE A 98 -11.97 -0.80 3.73
C ILE A 98 -10.84 -1.04 2.72
N TYR A 99 -10.08 -2.12 2.89
CA TYR A 99 -9.01 -2.55 2.00
C TYR A 99 -9.10 -4.06 1.72
N THR A 100 -7.97 -4.77 1.61
CA THR A 100 -7.93 -6.20 1.31
C THR A 100 -8.53 -7.04 2.45
N PRO A 101 -9.41 -8.02 2.15
CA PRO A 101 -9.75 -8.50 0.80
C PRO A 101 -10.93 -7.77 0.14
N THR A 102 -11.79 -7.09 0.90
CA THR A 102 -13.07 -6.52 0.42
C THR A 102 -12.91 -5.54 -0.74
N ILE A 103 -11.81 -4.80 -0.80
CA ILE A 103 -11.55 -3.84 -1.87
C ILE A 103 -11.47 -4.48 -3.25
N GLY A 104 -11.13 -5.77 -3.34
CA GLY A 104 -11.19 -6.53 -4.58
C GLY A 104 -12.63 -6.63 -5.11
N ASP A 105 -13.59 -6.96 -4.24
CA ASP A 105 -15.02 -7.02 -4.58
C ASP A 105 -15.58 -5.65 -4.94
N VAL A 106 -15.14 -4.60 -4.22
CA VAL A 106 -15.47 -3.21 -4.52
C VAL A 106 -14.99 -2.84 -5.92
N CYS A 107 -13.75 -3.20 -6.29
CA CYS A 107 -13.23 -2.95 -7.62
C CYS A 107 -14.01 -3.74 -8.68
N LEU A 108 -14.26 -5.04 -8.47
CA LEU A 108 -15.01 -5.87 -9.43
C LEU A 108 -16.40 -5.30 -9.76
N LYS A 109 -17.04 -4.60 -8.82
CA LYS A 109 -18.37 -3.99 -8.93
C LYS A 109 -18.33 -2.46 -8.98
N TYR A 110 -17.17 -1.85 -9.20
CA TYR A 110 -16.98 -0.41 -8.96
C TYR A 110 -17.94 0.45 -9.79
N SER A 111 -18.08 0.15 -11.09
CA SER A 111 -19.03 0.84 -11.98
C SER A 111 -20.47 0.78 -11.46
N ASP A 112 -20.92 -0.38 -10.96
CA ASP A 112 -22.27 -0.57 -10.44
C ASP A 112 -22.53 0.22 -9.15
N ILE A 113 -21.53 0.25 -8.26
CA ILE A 113 -21.69 0.84 -6.93
C ILE A 113 -21.30 2.32 -6.87
N TYR A 114 -20.52 2.82 -7.84
CA TYR A 114 -20.00 4.20 -7.88
C TYR A 114 -21.08 5.26 -7.60
N PRO A 115 -22.29 5.20 -8.21
CA PRO A 115 -23.35 6.16 -7.95
C PRO A 115 -23.82 6.22 -6.48
N PHE A 116 -23.57 5.16 -5.71
CA PHE A 116 -24.01 5.03 -4.32
C PHE A 116 -22.89 5.26 -3.30
N ILE A 117 -21.63 5.28 -3.73
CA ILE A 117 -20.46 5.52 -2.87
C ILE A 117 -19.77 6.86 -3.14
N SER A 118 -20.24 7.64 -4.11
CA SER A 118 -19.75 8.98 -4.45
C SER A 118 -20.86 10.02 -4.36
N ASP A 119 -20.57 11.16 -3.74
CA ASP A 119 -21.52 12.26 -3.62
C ASP A 119 -21.62 13.05 -4.93
N PHE A 120 -22.83 13.51 -5.28
CA PHE A 120 -23.03 14.32 -6.47
C PHE A 120 -22.19 15.61 -6.44
N GLY A 121 -21.38 15.84 -7.48
CA GLY A 121 -20.53 17.02 -7.61
C GLY A 121 -19.26 17.02 -6.76
N LYS A 122 -19.02 15.95 -5.97
CA LYS A 122 -17.84 15.75 -5.12
C LYS A 122 -17.20 14.39 -5.46
N PRO A 123 -16.36 14.32 -6.51
CA PRO A 123 -15.73 13.07 -6.88
C PRO A 123 -14.78 12.61 -5.76
N ASN A 124 -14.72 11.30 -5.54
CA ASN A 124 -13.80 10.68 -4.57
C ASN A 124 -12.35 10.63 -5.07
N GLY A 125 -11.97 11.41 -6.08
CA GLY A 125 -10.64 11.45 -6.68
C GLY A 125 -10.61 12.10 -8.06
N LEU A 126 -9.49 11.93 -8.77
CA LEU A 126 -9.27 12.46 -10.10
C LEU A 126 -9.21 11.32 -11.13
N TYR A 127 -9.92 11.50 -12.24
CA TYR A 127 -10.04 10.53 -13.32
C TYR A 127 -9.42 11.13 -14.58
N ILE A 128 -8.28 10.59 -15.01
CA ILE A 128 -7.54 11.11 -16.18
C ILE A 128 -7.69 10.07 -17.30
N THR A 129 -8.35 10.48 -18.38
CA THR A 129 -8.55 9.66 -19.57
C THR A 129 -7.66 10.17 -20.70
N LEU A 130 -7.59 9.42 -21.81
CA LEU A 130 -6.88 9.84 -23.02
C LEU A 130 -7.41 11.16 -23.61
N GLU A 131 -8.71 11.44 -23.44
CA GLU A 131 -9.36 12.66 -23.93
C GLU A 131 -8.88 13.92 -23.18
N HIS A 132 -8.33 13.75 -21.97
CA HIS A 132 -7.85 14.86 -21.14
C HIS A 132 -6.40 15.26 -21.43
N LEU A 133 -5.65 14.48 -22.22
CA LEU A 133 -4.20 14.68 -22.34
C LEU A 133 -3.84 16.02 -23.01
N GLU A 134 -4.58 16.43 -24.04
CA GLU A 134 -4.33 17.69 -24.75
C GLU A 134 -4.57 18.93 -23.88
N ASN A 135 -5.47 18.85 -22.89
CA ASN A 135 -5.86 19.96 -22.03
C ASN A 135 -5.66 19.68 -20.53
N ILE A 136 -4.76 18.75 -20.19
CA ILE A 136 -4.57 18.25 -18.82
C ILE A 136 -4.26 19.36 -17.80
N ASP A 137 -3.50 20.37 -18.19
CA ASP A 137 -3.22 21.55 -17.36
C ASP A 137 -4.51 22.24 -16.91
N THR A 138 -5.50 22.34 -17.81
CA THR A 138 -6.81 22.95 -17.53
C THR A 138 -7.65 22.04 -16.63
N VAL A 139 -7.60 20.73 -16.84
CA VAL A 139 -8.28 19.74 -15.98
C VAL A 139 -7.77 19.85 -14.54
N LEU A 140 -6.46 19.91 -14.36
CA LEU A 140 -5.83 20.03 -13.04
C LEU A 140 -6.10 21.39 -12.38
N GLU A 141 -6.09 22.48 -13.14
CA GLU A 141 -6.40 23.81 -12.61
C GLU A 141 -7.88 23.92 -12.19
N ASN A 142 -8.80 23.37 -12.97
CA ASN A 142 -10.21 23.27 -12.60
C ASN A 142 -10.40 22.46 -11.30
N TYR A 143 -9.68 21.34 -11.18
CA TYR A 143 -9.69 20.54 -9.95
C TYR A 143 -9.20 21.37 -8.75
N LYS A 144 -8.08 22.08 -8.90
CA LYS A 144 -7.50 22.94 -7.85
C LYS A 144 -8.46 24.03 -7.39
N GLN A 145 -9.04 24.77 -8.33
CA GLN A 145 -9.97 25.86 -8.01
C GLN A 145 -11.20 25.37 -7.25
N LYS A 146 -11.68 24.18 -7.58
CA LYS A 146 -12.89 23.62 -7.00
C LYS A 146 -12.65 22.91 -5.65
N PHE A 147 -11.51 22.22 -5.50
CA PHE A 147 -11.31 21.30 -4.36
C PHE A 147 -10.08 21.58 -3.49
N CYS A 148 -9.10 22.38 -3.95
CA CYS A 148 -7.80 22.54 -3.28
C CYS A 148 -7.61 23.93 -2.63
N GLN A 149 -8.67 24.60 -2.18
CA GLN A 149 -8.59 25.97 -1.66
C GLN A 149 -7.87 26.04 -0.30
N GLY A 150 -6.96 27.01 -0.11
CA GLY A 150 -6.24 27.23 1.16
C GLY A 150 -5.24 26.11 1.49
N GLU A 151 -5.31 25.56 2.70
CA GLU A 151 -4.41 24.49 3.19
C GLU A 151 -4.76 23.09 2.65
N TYR A 152 -5.68 22.97 1.69
CA TYR A 152 -6.20 21.69 1.18
C TYR A 152 -5.57 21.25 -0.16
N SER A 153 -4.39 21.77 -0.48
CA SER A 153 -3.62 21.25 -1.61
C SER A 153 -3.16 19.81 -1.32
N PRO A 154 -3.31 18.87 -2.28
CA PRO A 154 -2.77 17.52 -2.16
C PRO A 154 -1.27 17.52 -1.89
N GLU A 155 -0.85 16.71 -0.90
CA GLU A 155 0.54 16.43 -0.57
C GLU A 155 0.92 14.99 -0.93
N ILE A 156 -0.07 14.12 -1.10
CA ILE A 156 0.12 12.73 -1.51
C ILE A 156 -0.94 12.30 -2.52
N SER A 157 -0.52 11.47 -3.46
CA SER A 157 -1.40 10.76 -4.36
C SER A 157 -1.02 9.28 -4.47
N VAL A 158 -2.04 8.43 -4.59
CA VAL A 158 -1.88 7.06 -5.07
C VAL A 158 -2.49 7.01 -6.46
N ILE A 159 -1.71 6.50 -7.42
CA ILE A 159 -2.06 6.43 -8.83
C ILE A 159 -2.08 4.96 -9.23
N THR A 160 -3.10 4.56 -10.00
CA THR A 160 -3.15 3.27 -10.71
C THR A 160 -3.68 3.47 -12.12
N ASP A 161 -3.36 2.54 -13.03
CA ASP A 161 -4.07 2.39 -14.32
C ASP A 161 -5.03 1.19 -14.33
N GLY A 162 -5.15 0.49 -13.20
CA GLY A 162 -5.98 -0.69 -13.01
C GLY A 162 -5.61 -1.89 -13.90
N SER A 163 -4.41 -1.93 -14.46
CA SER A 163 -3.98 -2.99 -15.37
C SER A 163 -3.62 -4.30 -14.66
N ARG A 164 -3.36 -4.26 -13.35
CA ARG A 164 -3.03 -5.45 -12.57
C ARG A 164 -3.45 -5.29 -11.11
N ILE A 165 -4.76 -5.18 -10.89
CA ILE A 165 -5.34 -5.22 -9.54
C ILE A 165 -5.03 -6.58 -8.90
N LEU A 166 -4.41 -6.56 -7.73
CA LEU A 166 -3.83 -7.71 -7.03
C LEU A 166 -4.71 -8.98 -7.08
N GLY A 167 -4.25 -10.01 -7.81
CA GLY A 167 -4.95 -11.30 -7.95
C GLY A 167 -6.20 -11.29 -8.84
N LEU A 168 -6.63 -10.14 -9.33
CA LEU A 168 -7.84 -9.93 -10.14
C LEU A 168 -7.55 -9.53 -11.60
N GLY A 169 -6.35 -9.02 -11.88
CA GLY A 169 -5.91 -8.67 -13.24
C GLY A 169 -6.37 -7.29 -13.69
N ASP A 170 -6.66 -7.15 -14.98
CA ASP A 170 -7.05 -5.87 -15.58
C ASP A 170 -8.51 -5.53 -15.26
N LEU A 171 -8.73 -4.50 -14.44
CA LEU A 171 -10.05 -3.96 -14.14
C LEU A 171 -10.29 -2.56 -14.75
N GLY A 172 -9.31 -1.98 -15.45
CA GLY A 172 -9.44 -0.63 -16.01
C GLY A 172 -9.82 0.41 -14.94
N LEU A 173 -10.77 1.30 -15.27
CA LEU A 173 -11.32 2.32 -14.36
C LEU A 173 -11.83 1.73 -13.04
N ASN A 174 -12.33 0.51 -13.05
CA ASN A 174 -12.86 -0.12 -11.85
C ASN A 174 -11.78 -0.33 -10.77
N GLY A 175 -10.49 -0.19 -11.11
CA GLY A 175 -9.38 -0.17 -10.17
C GLY A 175 -9.34 1.05 -9.22
N MET A 176 -10.19 2.08 -9.42
CA MET A 176 -10.18 3.32 -8.61
C MET A 176 -10.39 3.08 -7.10
N GLY A 177 -11.01 1.96 -6.72
CA GLY A 177 -11.10 1.54 -5.33
C GLY A 177 -9.74 1.43 -4.64
N ILE A 178 -8.69 1.03 -5.36
CA ILE A 178 -7.35 0.80 -4.80
C ILE A 178 -6.70 2.11 -4.30
N PRO A 179 -6.53 3.17 -5.12
CA PRO A 179 -6.07 4.46 -4.63
C PRO A 179 -6.84 5.00 -3.42
N ILE A 180 -8.18 4.88 -3.46
CA ILE A 180 -9.06 5.32 -2.38
C ILE A 180 -8.79 4.54 -1.09
N GLY A 181 -8.64 3.21 -1.18
CA GLY A 181 -8.36 2.34 -0.06
C GLY A 181 -6.97 2.56 0.54
N LYS A 182 -5.94 2.64 -0.30
CA LYS A 182 -4.55 2.92 0.15
C LYS A 182 -4.45 4.24 0.90
N LEU A 183 -5.07 5.30 0.40
CA LEU A 183 -5.06 6.60 1.08
C LEU A 183 -5.80 6.55 2.42
N GLN A 184 -6.86 5.75 2.57
CA GLN A 184 -7.47 5.51 3.88
C GLN A 184 -6.51 4.82 4.84
N LEU A 185 -5.69 3.87 4.36
CA LEU A 185 -4.67 3.22 5.17
C LEU A 185 -3.48 4.13 5.49
N TYR A 186 -3.12 5.09 4.62
CA TYR A 186 -2.18 6.15 4.95
C TYR A 186 -2.64 6.96 6.16
N ILE A 187 -3.92 7.35 6.17
CA ILE A 187 -4.51 8.14 7.24
C ILE A 187 -4.65 7.29 8.50
N ALA A 188 -5.12 6.05 8.38
CA ALA A 188 -5.26 5.15 9.53
C ALA A 188 -3.89 4.78 10.15
N GLY A 189 -2.92 4.40 9.32
CA GLY A 189 -1.63 3.88 9.75
C GLY A 189 -0.61 4.94 10.17
N ALA A 190 -0.55 6.08 9.47
CA ALA A 190 0.44 7.12 9.75
C ALA A 190 -0.16 8.51 10.00
N GLY A 191 -1.49 8.66 9.99
CA GLY A 191 -2.11 9.94 10.30
C GLY A 191 -1.79 11.04 9.28
N LEU A 192 -1.76 10.72 7.98
CA LEU A 192 -1.80 11.78 6.97
C LEU A 192 -3.13 12.54 7.06
N ASN A 193 -3.11 13.80 6.63
CA ASN A 193 -4.31 14.62 6.63
C ASN A 193 -5.27 14.16 5.51
N PRO A 194 -6.51 13.73 5.83
CA PRO A 194 -7.46 13.24 4.83
C PRO A 194 -7.77 14.27 3.73
N LYS A 195 -7.69 15.57 4.03
CA LYS A 195 -7.97 16.65 3.08
C LYS A 195 -6.84 16.92 2.09
N LYS A 196 -5.68 16.28 2.26
CA LYS A 196 -4.49 16.45 1.43
C LYS A 196 -4.12 15.17 0.66
N CYS A 197 -5.05 14.22 0.61
CA CYS A 197 -4.91 12.95 -0.08
C CYS A 197 -5.69 13.01 -1.41
N LEU A 198 -5.03 12.69 -2.52
CA LEU A 198 -5.65 12.69 -3.86
C LEU A 198 -5.52 11.30 -4.53
N PRO A 199 -6.57 10.47 -4.54
CA PRO A 199 -6.56 9.26 -5.35
C PRO A 199 -6.72 9.60 -6.83
N ILE A 200 -5.93 8.94 -7.69
CA ILE A 200 -5.95 9.17 -9.14
C ILE A 200 -6.05 7.82 -9.85
N ILE A 201 -6.87 7.76 -10.90
CA ILE A 201 -6.84 6.67 -11.87
C ILE A 201 -6.56 7.18 -13.28
N LEU A 202 -5.68 6.48 -13.97
CA LEU A 202 -5.35 6.68 -15.38
C LEU A 202 -6.17 5.69 -16.20
N ASP A 203 -7.29 6.14 -16.75
CA ASP A 203 -8.14 5.32 -17.60
C ASP A 203 -7.65 5.40 -19.05
N PHE A 204 -6.65 4.57 -19.36
CA PHE A 204 -6.07 4.41 -20.69
C PHE A 204 -6.65 3.20 -21.43
N GLY A 205 -7.90 2.84 -21.13
CA GLY A 205 -8.60 1.67 -21.65
C GLY A 205 -8.38 0.41 -20.82
N THR A 206 -8.95 -0.71 -21.27
CA THR A 206 -8.83 -2.03 -20.63
C THR A 206 -8.79 -3.14 -21.68
N ASN A 207 -7.98 -4.18 -21.44
CA ASN A 207 -7.96 -5.38 -22.27
C ASN A 207 -8.95 -6.44 -21.78
N ASN A 208 -9.72 -6.15 -20.73
CA ASN A 208 -10.71 -7.07 -20.18
C ASN A 208 -11.99 -7.05 -21.03
N LYS A 209 -12.20 -8.13 -21.79
CA LYS A 209 -13.34 -8.26 -22.70
C LYS A 209 -14.70 -8.11 -22.00
N LYS A 210 -14.81 -8.55 -20.74
CA LYS A 210 -16.03 -8.36 -19.94
C LYS A 210 -16.41 -6.88 -19.87
N TYR A 211 -15.47 -6.00 -19.54
CA TYR A 211 -15.73 -4.57 -19.36
C TYR A 211 -15.84 -3.81 -20.69
N LEU A 212 -15.17 -4.30 -21.74
CA LEU A 212 -15.36 -3.76 -23.09
C LEU A 212 -16.79 -3.96 -23.62
N ASP A 213 -17.42 -5.08 -23.24
CA ASP A 213 -18.77 -5.45 -23.69
C ASP A 213 -19.87 -5.00 -22.70
N ASP A 214 -19.49 -4.49 -21.54
CA ASP A 214 -20.41 -4.10 -20.46
C ASP A 214 -20.99 -2.69 -20.71
N PRO A 215 -22.32 -2.53 -20.89
CA PRO A 215 -22.94 -1.23 -21.11
C PRO A 215 -22.84 -0.31 -19.88
N ASP A 216 -22.71 -0.88 -18.68
CA ASP A 216 -22.68 -0.15 -17.41
C ASP A 216 -21.25 0.16 -16.94
N TYR A 217 -20.22 -0.38 -17.63
CA TYR A 217 -18.83 -0.02 -17.36
C TYR A 217 -18.60 1.49 -17.60
N LEU A 218 -18.09 2.18 -16.58
CA LEU A 218 -17.92 3.63 -16.58
C LEU A 218 -16.63 4.11 -17.26
N GLY A 219 -15.70 3.21 -17.59
CA GLY A 219 -14.40 3.57 -18.16
C GLY A 219 -14.40 3.56 -19.69
N LEU A 220 -13.25 3.91 -20.27
CA LEU A 220 -13.04 3.87 -21.72
C LEU A 220 -13.21 2.43 -22.23
N ARG A 221 -14.22 2.21 -23.08
CA ARG A 221 -14.49 0.93 -23.76
C ARG A 221 -13.61 0.75 -25.00
N GLN A 222 -12.30 0.80 -24.79
CA GLN A 222 -11.30 0.48 -25.81
C GLN A 222 -10.14 -0.32 -25.21
N PRO A 223 -9.43 -1.11 -26.03
CA PRO A 223 -8.20 -1.77 -25.60
C PRO A 223 -7.17 -0.78 -25.06
N ARG A 224 -6.27 -1.27 -24.20
CA ARG A 224 -5.16 -0.46 -23.70
C ARG A 224 -4.23 -0.05 -24.84
N LEU A 225 -3.58 1.09 -24.65
CA LEU A 225 -2.54 1.60 -25.55
C LEU A 225 -1.40 0.59 -25.74
N LYS A 226 -0.71 0.71 -26.87
CA LYS A 226 0.58 0.03 -27.07
C LYS A 226 1.64 0.66 -26.17
N GLU A 227 2.72 -0.08 -25.87
CA GLU A 227 3.74 0.37 -24.91
C GLU A 227 4.33 1.74 -25.26
N ASP A 228 4.71 2.00 -26.51
CA ASP A 228 5.31 3.28 -26.92
C ASP A 228 4.38 4.48 -26.69
N GLU A 229 3.09 4.33 -27.01
CA GLU A 229 2.06 5.36 -26.81
C GLU A 229 1.78 5.56 -25.31
N TYR A 230 1.68 4.45 -24.56
CA TYR A 230 1.44 4.47 -23.12
C TYR A 230 2.48 5.29 -22.35
N PHE A 231 3.77 5.09 -22.65
CA PHE A 231 4.84 5.79 -21.94
C PHE A 231 5.00 7.25 -22.35
N ALA A 232 4.57 7.63 -23.55
CA ALA A 232 4.47 9.04 -23.95
C ALA A 232 3.35 9.73 -23.15
N ASP A 233 2.19 9.09 -23.06
CA ASP A 233 1.01 9.65 -22.41
C ASP A 233 1.16 9.73 -20.89
N ILE A 234 1.77 8.73 -20.25
CA ILE A 234 2.06 8.80 -18.81
C ILE A 234 3.05 9.94 -18.49
N GLU A 235 3.99 10.25 -19.39
CA GLU A 235 4.92 11.36 -19.21
C GLU A 235 4.19 12.70 -19.20
N ILE A 236 3.23 12.90 -20.11
CA ILE A 236 2.37 14.08 -20.14
C ILE A 236 1.65 14.25 -18.80
N VAL A 237 1.06 13.17 -18.27
CA VAL A 237 0.36 13.19 -16.98
C VAL A 237 1.29 13.55 -15.82
N LEU A 238 2.43 12.87 -15.69
CA LEU A 238 3.35 13.08 -14.57
C LEU A 238 3.98 14.48 -14.59
N VAL A 239 4.29 15.02 -15.78
CA VAL A 239 4.77 16.40 -15.93
C VAL A 239 3.70 17.40 -15.50
N ALA A 240 2.45 17.20 -15.93
CA ALA A 240 1.33 18.07 -15.58
C ALA A 240 1.04 18.02 -14.06
N LEU A 241 1.03 16.83 -13.46
CA LEU A 241 0.87 16.66 -12.01
C LEU A 241 1.98 17.36 -11.22
N LYS A 242 3.24 17.21 -11.63
CA LYS A 242 4.38 17.89 -10.99
C LYS A 242 4.25 19.40 -11.09
N LYS A 243 3.78 19.93 -12.21
CA LYS A 243 3.52 21.37 -12.40
C LYS A 243 2.38 21.87 -11.51
N ALA A 244 1.29 21.10 -11.43
CA ALA A 244 0.10 21.47 -10.65
C ALA A 244 0.33 21.36 -9.13
N PHE A 245 1.07 20.34 -8.69
CA PHE A 245 1.32 19.96 -7.30
C PHE A 245 2.82 19.63 -7.07
N PRO A 246 3.71 20.63 -7.00
CA PRO A 246 5.17 20.42 -7.04
C PRO A 246 5.75 19.65 -5.85
N ASN A 247 5.05 19.63 -4.72
CA ASN A 247 5.47 18.93 -3.50
C ASN A 247 4.72 17.62 -3.28
N MET A 248 3.92 17.16 -4.25
CA MET A 248 3.14 15.95 -4.11
C MET A 248 4.02 14.71 -4.19
N PHE A 249 3.93 13.87 -3.17
CA PHE A 249 4.46 12.52 -3.20
C PHE A 249 3.52 11.60 -4.00
N ILE A 250 4.08 10.83 -4.93
CA ILE A 250 3.32 9.94 -5.81
C ILE A 250 3.63 8.47 -5.50
N GLN A 251 2.62 7.72 -5.08
CA GLN A 251 2.65 6.25 -5.07
C GLN A 251 2.10 5.71 -6.38
N PHE A 252 2.82 4.78 -6.99
CA PHE A 252 2.27 3.92 -8.04
C PHE A 252 1.80 2.59 -7.45
N GLU A 253 0.62 2.13 -7.88
CA GLU A 253 -0.03 0.92 -7.36
C GLU A 253 -0.71 0.12 -8.48
N ASP A 254 -0.60 -1.21 -8.43
CA ASP A 254 -1.38 -2.15 -9.25
C ASP A 254 -1.24 -1.94 -10.78
N PHE A 255 -0.05 -1.52 -11.19
CA PHE A 255 0.36 -1.48 -12.59
C PHE A 255 0.81 -2.87 -13.05
N SER A 256 0.64 -3.15 -14.34
CA SER A 256 1.22 -4.33 -14.99
C SER A 256 2.72 -4.42 -14.69
N THR A 257 3.26 -5.64 -14.54
CA THR A 257 4.67 -5.83 -14.15
C THR A 257 5.63 -5.04 -15.05
N SER A 258 5.39 -5.03 -16.36
CA SER A 258 6.21 -4.26 -17.32
C SER A 258 6.14 -2.76 -17.03
N HIS A 259 4.92 -2.21 -16.88
CA HIS A 259 4.71 -0.80 -16.62
C HIS A 259 5.29 -0.39 -15.26
N ALA A 260 5.00 -1.12 -14.18
CA ALA A 260 5.47 -0.81 -12.83
C ALA A 260 6.99 -0.65 -12.76
N ILE A 261 7.74 -1.60 -13.36
CA ILE A 261 9.20 -1.60 -13.37
C ILE A 261 9.73 -0.43 -14.20
N GLN A 262 9.25 -0.25 -15.43
CA GLN A 262 9.73 0.81 -16.33
C GLN A 262 9.39 2.21 -15.82
N ILE A 263 8.20 2.41 -15.24
CA ILE A 263 7.81 3.67 -14.60
C ILE A 263 8.76 3.97 -13.44
N LEU A 264 8.99 2.99 -12.56
CA LEU A 264 9.88 3.16 -11.42
C LEU A 264 11.30 3.54 -11.88
N GLU A 265 11.88 2.80 -12.83
CA GLU A 265 13.21 3.06 -13.39
C GLU A 265 13.32 4.46 -14.02
N LYS A 266 12.31 4.87 -14.80
CA LYS A 266 12.33 6.15 -15.54
C LYS A 266 12.10 7.38 -14.64
N TYR A 267 11.28 7.25 -13.59
CA TYR A 267 10.75 8.41 -12.85
C TYR A 267 11.24 8.55 -11.41
N ARG A 268 11.77 7.49 -10.77
CA ARG A 268 12.22 7.56 -9.36
C ARG A 268 13.23 8.66 -9.02
N ASN A 269 14.04 9.06 -10.02
CA ASN A 269 15.04 10.14 -9.88
C ASN A 269 14.56 11.50 -10.41
N LYS A 270 13.32 11.59 -10.93
CA LYS A 270 12.76 12.80 -11.57
C LYS A 270 11.60 13.40 -10.78
N ILE A 271 10.87 12.58 -10.05
CA ILE A 271 9.74 12.97 -9.20
C ILE A 271 9.87 12.29 -7.84
N LEU A 272 9.28 12.90 -6.81
CA LEU A 272 9.19 12.30 -5.49
C LEU A 272 8.13 11.19 -5.54
N SER A 273 8.57 9.97 -5.87
CA SER A 273 7.68 8.83 -6.07
C SER A 273 8.22 7.53 -5.52
N PHE A 274 7.33 6.57 -5.32
CA PHE A 274 7.66 5.18 -5.05
C PHE A 274 6.61 4.24 -5.66
N ASN A 275 6.94 2.94 -5.75
CA ASN A 275 5.99 1.90 -6.12
C ASN A 275 5.85 0.90 -4.97
N ASP A 276 4.64 0.71 -4.43
CA ASP A 276 4.44 -0.14 -3.26
C ASP A 276 4.57 -1.63 -3.59
N ASP A 277 4.14 -2.07 -4.77
CA ASP A 277 4.24 -3.47 -5.22
C ASP A 277 5.69 -3.96 -5.37
N ILE A 278 6.63 -3.04 -5.61
CA ILE A 278 8.05 -3.33 -5.78
C ILE A 278 8.81 -2.97 -4.51
N GLN A 279 8.81 -1.70 -4.13
CA GLN A 279 9.63 -1.19 -3.02
C GLN A 279 8.97 -1.44 -1.67
N GLY A 280 7.66 -1.27 -1.56
CA GLY A 280 6.91 -1.50 -0.32
C GLY A 280 6.89 -2.98 0.09
N THR A 281 6.55 -3.86 -0.85
CA THR A 281 6.61 -5.31 -0.65
C THR A 281 8.05 -5.76 -0.40
N GLY A 282 9.02 -5.22 -1.13
CA GLY A 282 10.44 -5.51 -0.88
C GLY A 282 10.87 -5.16 0.55
N SER A 283 10.44 -3.99 1.05
CA SER A 283 10.76 -3.52 2.39
C SER A 283 10.12 -4.35 3.50
N VAL A 284 8.81 -4.60 3.43
CA VAL A 284 8.12 -5.35 4.50
C VAL A 284 8.64 -6.78 4.59
N ILE A 285 8.85 -7.44 3.45
CA ILE A 285 9.34 -8.82 3.46
C ILE A 285 10.78 -8.88 3.93
N THR A 286 11.61 -7.88 3.60
CA THR A 286 12.97 -7.78 4.16
C THR A 286 12.92 -7.66 5.67
N ALA A 287 12.06 -6.81 6.23
CA ALA A 287 11.92 -6.65 7.69
C ALA A 287 11.55 -7.97 8.38
N GLY A 288 10.55 -8.70 7.88
CA GLY A 288 10.16 -10.00 8.45
C GLY A 288 11.22 -11.08 8.22
N PHE A 289 11.91 -11.05 7.08
CA PHE A 289 12.97 -12.01 6.79
C PHE A 289 14.18 -11.83 7.70
N ILE A 290 14.55 -10.60 8.06
CA ILE A 290 15.60 -10.32 9.06
C ILE A 290 15.27 -11.06 10.37
N ASN A 291 14.02 -10.94 10.85
CA ASN A 291 13.57 -11.64 12.05
C ASN A 291 13.51 -13.17 11.84
N ALA A 292 13.10 -13.63 10.66
CA ALA A 292 13.10 -15.05 10.34
C ALA A 292 14.52 -15.65 10.33
N VAL A 293 15.51 -14.93 9.82
CA VAL A 293 16.93 -15.36 9.87
C VAL A 293 17.38 -15.50 11.32
N ARG A 294 17.09 -14.51 12.18
CA ARG A 294 17.40 -14.55 13.63
C ARG A 294 16.82 -15.81 14.31
N LEU A 295 15.63 -16.23 13.89
CA LEU A 295 14.94 -17.41 14.45
C LEU A 295 15.37 -18.75 13.82
N SER A 296 15.85 -18.74 12.57
CA SER A 296 16.11 -19.96 11.78
C SER A 296 17.29 -20.79 12.27
N LYS A 297 18.19 -20.17 13.06
CA LYS A 297 19.50 -20.69 13.48
C LYS A 297 20.47 -20.95 12.32
N THR A 298 20.12 -20.57 11.09
CA THR A 298 20.99 -20.66 9.92
C THR A 298 21.85 -19.41 9.87
N LYS A 299 23.14 -19.54 9.60
CA LYS A 299 24.00 -18.35 9.42
C LYS A 299 23.62 -17.68 8.11
N LEU A 300 23.64 -16.35 8.09
CA LEU A 300 23.15 -15.59 6.95
C LEU A 300 23.75 -16.04 5.59
N PRO A 301 25.08 -16.19 5.43
CA PRO A 301 25.67 -16.59 4.15
C PRO A 301 25.37 -18.04 3.72
N ASP A 302 24.82 -18.87 4.62
CA ASP A 302 24.50 -20.28 4.37
C ASP A 302 23.06 -20.46 3.88
N HIS A 303 22.26 -19.39 3.85
CA HIS A 303 20.90 -19.45 3.33
C HIS A 303 20.86 -19.74 1.83
N ARG A 304 19.90 -20.58 1.45
CA ARG A 304 19.49 -20.83 0.07
C ARG A 304 18.02 -20.48 -0.06
N ILE A 305 17.71 -19.45 -0.83
CA ILE A 305 16.39 -18.81 -0.87
C ILE A 305 15.76 -19.11 -2.24
N LEU A 306 14.69 -19.90 -2.24
CA LEU A 306 13.94 -20.25 -3.44
C LEU A 306 12.66 -19.42 -3.52
N PHE A 307 12.51 -18.68 -4.61
CA PHE A 307 11.32 -17.91 -4.94
C PHE A 307 10.44 -18.70 -5.91
N SER A 308 9.18 -18.93 -5.53
CA SER A 308 8.14 -19.38 -6.45
C SER A 308 7.37 -18.18 -6.97
N GLY A 309 7.54 -17.88 -8.25
CA GLY A 309 7.07 -16.65 -8.87
C GLY A 309 8.22 -15.66 -9.13
N ALA A 310 8.14 -14.96 -10.26
CA ALA A 310 9.18 -14.04 -10.73
C ALA A 310 8.58 -12.79 -11.38
N GLY A 311 7.51 -12.24 -10.78
CA GLY A 311 6.90 -10.97 -11.16
C GLY A 311 7.53 -9.76 -10.44
N SER A 312 6.89 -8.59 -10.54
CA SER A 312 7.40 -7.33 -9.94
C SER A 312 7.70 -7.45 -8.44
N ALA A 313 6.79 -8.05 -7.67
CA ALA A 313 6.96 -8.24 -6.23
C ALA A 313 8.15 -9.15 -5.90
N ALA A 314 8.31 -10.27 -6.63
CA ALA A 314 9.41 -11.20 -6.41
C ALA A 314 10.78 -10.55 -6.68
N VAL A 315 10.87 -9.76 -7.75
CA VAL A 315 12.05 -8.96 -8.07
C VAL A 315 12.32 -7.92 -6.99
N GLY A 316 11.30 -7.17 -6.56
CA GLY A 316 11.42 -6.17 -5.51
C GLY A 316 11.91 -6.75 -4.18
N VAL A 317 11.35 -7.90 -3.76
CA VAL A 317 11.76 -8.61 -2.55
C VAL A 317 13.19 -9.12 -2.64
N ALA A 318 13.55 -9.80 -3.72
CA ALA A 318 14.90 -10.34 -3.85
C ALA A 318 15.96 -9.24 -3.95
N GLN A 319 15.70 -8.17 -4.69
CA GLN A 319 16.62 -7.04 -4.78
C GLN A 319 16.85 -6.41 -3.40
N ASN A 320 15.77 -6.13 -2.64
CA ASN A 320 15.90 -5.58 -1.29
C ASN A 320 16.66 -6.51 -0.33
N LEU A 321 16.43 -7.83 -0.39
CA LEU A 321 17.16 -8.79 0.43
C LEU A 321 18.64 -8.86 0.05
N ILE A 322 18.97 -8.87 -1.24
CA ILE A 322 20.36 -8.86 -1.72
C ILE A 322 21.06 -7.60 -1.22
N ASP A 323 20.43 -6.43 -1.40
CA ASP A 323 21.01 -5.16 -0.98
C ASP A 323 21.18 -5.11 0.54
N TYR A 324 20.20 -5.59 1.31
CA TYR A 324 20.33 -5.76 2.76
C TYR A 324 21.52 -6.65 3.14
N PHE A 325 21.67 -7.82 2.51
CA PHE A 325 22.79 -8.74 2.79
C PHE A 325 24.15 -8.10 2.48
N VAL A 326 24.23 -7.32 1.41
CA VAL A 326 25.48 -6.68 1.00
C VAL A 326 25.81 -5.49 1.89
N ILE A 327 24.86 -4.58 2.04
CA ILE A 327 25.07 -3.25 2.61
C ILE A 327 25.12 -3.33 4.14
N ILE A 328 24.17 -4.05 4.74
CA ILE A 328 24.00 -4.06 6.20
C ILE A 328 24.80 -5.20 6.83
N GLU A 329 24.73 -6.38 6.23
CA GLU A 329 25.36 -7.60 6.77
C GLU A 329 26.76 -7.87 6.22
N GLY A 330 27.20 -7.13 5.18
CA GLY A 330 28.56 -7.23 4.63
C GLY A 330 28.83 -8.50 3.84
N VAL A 331 27.79 -9.19 3.34
CA VAL A 331 27.93 -10.35 2.46
C VAL A 331 28.48 -9.87 1.11
N PRO A 332 29.52 -10.49 0.54
CA PRO A 332 30.01 -10.10 -0.79
C PRO A 332 28.89 -10.18 -1.84
N ALA A 333 28.75 -9.15 -2.69
CA ALA A 333 27.63 -9.04 -3.65
C ALA A 333 27.47 -10.27 -4.57
N GLU A 334 28.58 -10.84 -5.04
CA GLU A 334 28.58 -12.06 -5.85
C GLU A 334 28.11 -13.30 -5.08
N HIS A 335 28.35 -13.34 -3.76
CA HIS A 335 27.82 -14.40 -2.89
C HIS A 335 26.35 -14.17 -2.60
N ALA A 336 25.95 -12.94 -2.27
CA ALA A 336 24.56 -12.58 -1.99
C ALA A 336 23.65 -12.98 -3.16
N LYS A 337 23.99 -12.61 -4.41
CA LYS A 337 23.22 -13.02 -5.60
C LYS A 337 23.11 -14.54 -5.75
N LYS A 338 24.17 -15.28 -5.41
CA LYS A 338 24.20 -16.74 -5.51
C LYS A 338 23.29 -17.44 -4.50
N MET A 339 22.79 -16.75 -3.48
CA MET A 339 21.85 -17.29 -2.49
C MET A 339 20.40 -17.35 -2.99
N PHE A 340 20.10 -16.83 -4.19
CA PHE A 340 18.74 -16.71 -4.71
C PHE A 340 18.51 -17.58 -5.94
N TRP A 341 17.39 -18.29 -5.95
CA TRP A 341 16.87 -19.07 -7.08
C TRP A 341 15.41 -18.71 -7.33
N PHE A 342 15.00 -18.71 -8.58
CA PHE A 342 13.62 -18.39 -8.97
C PHE A 342 13.06 -19.46 -9.87
N ILE A 343 11.82 -19.84 -9.64
CA ILE A 343 11.03 -20.66 -10.54
C ILE A 343 9.78 -19.91 -10.99
N ASP A 344 9.46 -19.96 -12.28
CA ASP A 344 8.19 -19.49 -12.82
C ASP A 344 7.41 -20.64 -13.47
N SER A 345 6.33 -20.33 -14.19
CA SER A 345 5.49 -21.33 -14.84
C SER A 345 6.21 -22.20 -15.89
N LYS A 346 7.43 -21.85 -16.29
CA LYS A 346 8.26 -22.61 -17.23
C LYS A 346 9.44 -23.34 -16.56
N GLY A 347 9.54 -23.32 -15.23
CA GLY A 347 10.64 -23.94 -14.48
C GLY A 347 11.67 -22.94 -13.97
N LEU A 348 12.76 -23.47 -13.43
CA LEU A 348 13.88 -22.70 -12.85
C LEU A 348 14.40 -21.68 -13.87
N ILE A 349 14.62 -20.44 -13.43
CA ILE A 349 15.15 -19.37 -14.27
C ILE A 349 16.67 -19.55 -14.40
N THR A 350 17.10 -19.95 -15.60
CA THR A 350 18.49 -20.18 -15.97
C THR A 350 18.84 -19.40 -17.24
N THR A 351 20.13 -19.12 -17.42
CA THR A 351 20.66 -18.41 -18.59
C THR A 351 20.55 -19.23 -19.88
N ASP A 352 20.45 -20.56 -19.76
CA ASP A 352 20.36 -21.54 -20.84
C ASP A 352 18.96 -22.17 -20.98
N ARG A 353 17.93 -21.59 -20.35
CA ARG A 353 16.54 -22.12 -20.35
C ARG A 353 15.92 -22.29 -21.74
N GLY A 354 16.45 -21.55 -22.73
CA GLY A 354 16.06 -21.64 -24.14
C GLY A 354 14.88 -20.75 -24.56
N ASP A 355 14.24 -20.04 -23.63
CA ASP A 355 13.24 -19.01 -23.95
C ASP A 355 13.78 -17.57 -23.75
N LYS A 356 13.09 -16.59 -24.33
CA LYS A 356 13.40 -15.17 -24.10
C LYS A 356 12.86 -14.77 -22.72
N LEU A 357 13.76 -14.72 -21.72
CA LEU A 357 13.43 -14.19 -20.40
C LEU A 357 12.98 -12.73 -20.49
N ALA A 358 11.99 -12.37 -19.68
CA ALA A 358 11.65 -10.97 -19.50
C ALA A 358 12.85 -10.21 -18.88
N PRO A 359 13.09 -8.93 -19.22
CA PRO A 359 14.29 -8.21 -18.79
C PRO A 359 14.55 -8.27 -17.27
N HIS A 360 13.51 -8.13 -16.45
CA HIS A 360 13.60 -8.17 -15.00
C HIS A 360 14.01 -9.55 -14.42
N LYS A 361 13.87 -10.64 -15.19
CA LYS A 361 14.28 -11.99 -14.77
C LYS A 361 15.74 -12.27 -15.05
N VAL A 362 16.33 -11.55 -16.01
CA VAL A 362 17.70 -11.81 -16.50
C VAL A 362 18.72 -11.66 -15.37
N ALA A 363 18.54 -10.67 -14.49
CA ALA A 363 19.45 -10.41 -13.37
C ALA A 363 19.50 -11.55 -12.33
N PHE A 364 18.50 -12.43 -12.32
CA PHE A 364 18.38 -13.55 -11.37
C PHE A 364 18.56 -14.93 -12.04
N ALA A 365 18.88 -14.96 -13.33
CA ALA A 365 19.06 -16.20 -14.07
C ALA A 365 20.33 -16.93 -13.61
N ARG A 366 20.17 -18.22 -13.30
CA ARG A 366 21.27 -19.09 -12.88
C ARG A 366 22.09 -19.61 -14.04
N SER A 367 23.38 -19.83 -13.81
CA SER A 367 24.30 -20.43 -14.77
C SER A 367 25.02 -21.67 -14.22
N ASP A 368 24.69 -22.05 -12.98
CA ASP A 368 25.30 -23.16 -12.23
C ASP A 368 24.45 -24.44 -12.24
N ASN A 369 23.47 -24.50 -13.14
CA ASN A 369 22.57 -25.64 -13.36
C ASN A 369 23.21 -26.80 -14.16
N ASN A 370 24.45 -26.64 -14.63
CA ASN A 370 25.21 -27.67 -15.37
C ASN A 370 24.45 -28.25 -16.58
N GLY A 371 23.68 -27.43 -17.29
CA GLY A 371 22.89 -27.84 -18.45
C GLY A 371 21.60 -28.60 -18.12
N VAL A 372 21.26 -28.80 -16.84
CA VAL A 372 20.02 -29.43 -16.40
C VAL A 372 18.95 -28.35 -16.19
N GLN A 373 17.74 -28.60 -16.70
CA GLN A 373 16.59 -27.73 -16.48
C GLN A 373 15.60 -28.41 -15.54
N TYR A 374 15.21 -27.70 -14.48
CA TYR A 374 14.24 -28.16 -13.49
C TYR A 374 12.90 -27.51 -13.79
N LYS A 375 11.90 -28.31 -14.18
CA LYS A 375 10.62 -27.83 -14.71
C LYS A 375 9.59 -27.60 -13.61
N THR A 376 9.68 -28.35 -12.51
CA THR A 376 8.72 -28.27 -11.40
C THR A 376 9.35 -27.68 -10.15
N LEU A 377 8.49 -27.28 -9.21
CA LEU A 377 8.93 -26.74 -7.91
C LEU A 377 9.63 -27.82 -7.10
N GLU A 378 9.13 -29.06 -7.13
CA GLU A 378 9.69 -30.23 -6.47
C GLU A 378 11.09 -30.56 -6.99
N GLU A 379 11.28 -30.60 -8.32
CA GLU A 379 12.59 -30.83 -8.94
C GLU A 379 13.60 -29.75 -8.53
N THR A 380 13.15 -28.48 -8.50
CA THR A 380 13.97 -27.35 -8.10
C THR A 380 14.31 -27.40 -6.62
N LEU A 381 13.36 -27.84 -5.77
CA LEU A 381 13.55 -28.02 -4.34
C LEU A 381 14.67 -29.02 -4.05
N GLU A 382 14.70 -30.17 -4.74
CA GLU A 382 15.74 -31.20 -4.56
C GLU A 382 17.12 -30.71 -5.01
N TYR A 383 17.17 -29.92 -6.08
CA TYR A 383 18.41 -29.33 -6.57
C TYR A 383 18.96 -28.26 -5.61
N VAL A 384 18.13 -27.29 -5.23
CA VAL A 384 18.53 -26.13 -4.42
C VAL A 384 18.72 -26.50 -2.95
N LYS A 385 17.92 -27.45 -2.44
CA LYS A 385 17.79 -27.77 -1.02
C LYS A 385 17.56 -26.51 -0.17
N PRO A 386 16.51 -25.72 -0.44
CA PRO A 386 16.38 -24.39 0.14
C PRO A 386 16.24 -24.40 1.66
N THR A 387 16.75 -23.35 2.30
CA THR A 387 16.51 -23.03 3.71
C THR A 387 15.29 -22.12 3.88
N ALA A 388 14.94 -21.41 2.81
CA ALA A 388 13.80 -20.51 2.75
C ALA A 388 13.05 -20.68 1.43
N LEU A 389 11.72 -20.74 1.50
CA LEU A 389 10.81 -20.82 0.35
C LEU A 389 9.84 -19.63 0.39
N ILE A 390 9.88 -18.77 -0.62
CA ILE A 390 9.09 -17.54 -0.70
C ILE A 390 8.13 -17.63 -1.89
N GLY A 391 6.84 -17.56 -1.63
CA GLY A 391 5.76 -17.66 -2.62
C GLY A 391 5.21 -16.30 -3.02
N LEU A 392 5.30 -15.97 -4.31
CA LEU A 392 4.79 -14.78 -4.97
C LEU A 392 4.24 -15.15 -6.37
N SER A 393 3.57 -16.30 -6.47
CA SER A 393 3.18 -16.94 -7.74
C SER A 393 1.71 -16.78 -8.10
N THR A 394 0.86 -16.45 -7.13
CA THR A 394 -0.63 -16.47 -7.20
C THR A 394 -1.23 -17.85 -7.50
N VAL A 395 -0.46 -18.93 -7.24
CA VAL A 395 -0.91 -20.31 -7.42
C VAL A 395 -1.30 -20.87 -6.06
N LYS A 396 -2.61 -21.09 -5.88
CA LYS A 396 -3.16 -21.64 -4.63
C LYS A 396 -2.58 -23.03 -4.34
N ASP A 397 -2.24 -23.27 -3.08
CA ASP A 397 -1.80 -24.58 -2.57
C ASP A 397 -0.56 -25.15 -3.31
N GLN A 398 0.24 -24.27 -3.94
CA GLN A 398 1.47 -24.66 -4.64
C GLN A 398 2.53 -25.24 -3.68
N PHE A 399 2.55 -24.80 -2.42
CA PHE A 399 3.40 -25.39 -1.39
C PHE A 399 2.64 -26.54 -0.74
N SER A 400 2.66 -27.69 -1.42
CA SER A 400 1.94 -28.88 -0.99
C SER A 400 2.49 -29.42 0.36
N PRO A 401 1.71 -30.25 1.09
CA PRO A 401 2.18 -30.97 2.26
C PRO A 401 3.54 -31.67 2.07
N GLU A 402 3.76 -32.26 0.89
CA GLU A 402 4.99 -32.94 0.53
C GLU A 402 6.17 -31.97 0.41
N ILE A 403 5.97 -30.82 -0.23
CA ILE A 403 6.98 -29.76 -0.34
C ILE A 403 7.35 -29.22 1.05
N ILE A 404 6.36 -28.98 1.91
CA ILE A 404 6.59 -28.46 3.27
C ILE A 404 7.33 -29.50 4.13
N SER A 405 6.90 -30.76 4.07
CA SER A 405 7.57 -31.86 4.77
C SER A 405 9.02 -32.00 4.32
N ARG A 406 9.24 -31.91 3.00
CA ARG A 406 10.56 -32.02 2.41
C ARG A 406 11.48 -30.85 2.78
N MET A 407 10.94 -29.62 2.83
CA MET A 407 11.64 -28.46 3.39
C MET A 407 12.13 -28.73 4.81
N THR A 408 11.29 -29.32 5.68
CA THR A 408 11.71 -29.67 7.05
C THR A 408 12.79 -30.74 7.07
N GLU A 409 12.66 -31.81 6.27
CA GLU A 409 13.66 -32.88 6.20
C GLU A 409 15.04 -32.40 5.71
N MET A 410 15.07 -31.46 4.77
CA MET A 410 16.32 -30.86 4.26
C MET A 410 17.02 -29.95 5.28
N ASN A 411 16.31 -29.53 6.33
CA ASN A 411 16.80 -28.60 7.35
C ASN A 411 16.73 -29.24 8.76
N PRO A 412 17.42 -30.37 9.05
CA PRO A 412 17.20 -31.15 10.28
C PRO A 412 17.67 -30.48 11.58
N HIS A 413 18.49 -29.43 11.49
CA HIS A 413 19.04 -28.70 12.63
C HIS A 413 18.57 -27.24 12.70
N ASN A 414 17.75 -26.82 11.74
CA ASN A 414 17.37 -25.44 11.49
C ASN A 414 15.87 -25.35 11.25
N LYS A 415 15.26 -24.21 11.56
CA LYS A 415 13.84 -24.01 11.27
C LYS A 415 13.68 -23.56 9.82
N PRO A 416 12.89 -24.27 8.97
CA PRO A 416 12.67 -23.84 7.60
C PRO A 416 11.82 -22.56 7.59
N ILE A 417 12.18 -21.62 6.71
CA ILE A 417 11.40 -20.39 6.49
C ILE A 417 10.45 -20.64 5.32
N ILE A 418 9.15 -20.43 5.51
CA ILE A 418 8.14 -20.53 4.45
C ILE A 418 7.27 -19.28 4.48
N PHE A 419 7.37 -18.45 3.44
CA PHE A 419 6.56 -17.24 3.30
C PHE A 419 5.56 -17.44 2.15
N ALA A 420 4.25 -17.50 2.44
CA ALA A 420 3.18 -17.66 1.46
C ALA A 420 2.49 -16.29 1.21
N LEU A 421 3.06 -15.49 0.32
CA LEU A 421 2.78 -14.05 0.23
C LEU A 421 1.72 -13.68 -0.81
N SER A 422 1.22 -14.65 -1.59
CA SER A 422 0.17 -14.37 -2.56
C SER A 422 -1.15 -13.99 -1.90
N ASN A 423 -1.83 -13.03 -2.53
CA ASN A 423 -3.10 -12.47 -2.10
C ASN A 423 -4.16 -12.62 -3.20
N PRO A 424 -5.46 -12.71 -2.83
CA PRO A 424 -5.98 -12.91 -1.47
C PRO A 424 -5.76 -14.37 -0.98
N MET A 425 -6.34 -14.76 0.16
CA MET A 425 -6.23 -16.13 0.71
C MET A 425 -6.51 -17.25 -0.30
N SER A 426 -7.41 -17.04 -1.26
CA SER A 426 -7.70 -18.01 -2.32
C SER A 426 -6.55 -18.22 -3.34
N LYS A 427 -5.46 -17.47 -3.19
CA LYS A 427 -4.25 -17.51 -4.02
C LYS A 427 -2.99 -17.79 -3.21
N ALA A 428 -3.08 -17.91 -1.88
CA ALA A 428 -1.94 -18.20 -1.03
C ALA A 428 -1.33 -19.57 -1.35
N GLU A 429 0.01 -19.65 -1.35
CA GLU A 429 0.74 -20.86 -1.73
C GLU A 429 0.54 -22.01 -0.75
N CYS A 430 0.26 -21.73 0.52
CA CYS A 430 -0.28 -22.68 1.49
C CYS A 430 -0.99 -21.94 2.62
N SER A 431 -1.75 -22.68 3.44
CA SER A 431 -2.30 -22.17 4.70
C SER A 431 -1.28 -22.28 5.84
N PHE A 432 -1.47 -21.46 6.87
CA PHE A 432 -0.67 -21.58 8.10
C PHE A 432 -0.81 -22.94 8.77
N GLU A 433 -2.02 -23.50 8.81
CA GLU A 433 -2.28 -24.84 9.33
C GLU A 433 -1.48 -25.91 8.58
N SER A 434 -1.51 -25.88 7.25
CA SER A 434 -0.74 -26.82 6.42
C SER A 434 0.76 -26.68 6.67
N ALA A 435 1.27 -25.44 6.77
CA ALA A 435 2.67 -25.18 7.11
C ALA A 435 3.03 -25.73 8.49
N MET A 436 2.20 -25.52 9.51
CA MET A 436 2.44 -26.01 10.88
C MET A 436 2.45 -27.53 10.95
N VAL A 437 1.42 -28.19 10.44
CA VAL A 437 1.29 -29.66 10.50
C VAL A 437 2.44 -30.34 9.76
N ASN A 438 2.65 -29.96 8.49
CA ASN A 438 3.60 -30.66 7.63
C ASN A 438 5.06 -30.32 7.94
N SER A 439 5.31 -29.21 8.65
CA SER A 439 6.65 -28.89 9.15
C SER A 439 6.98 -29.47 10.52
N LYS A 440 6.08 -30.27 11.12
CA LYS A 440 6.17 -30.73 12.51
C LYS A 440 6.29 -29.55 13.50
N TYR A 441 5.51 -28.51 13.24
CA TYR A 441 5.39 -27.28 14.04
C TYR A 441 6.69 -26.46 14.14
N GLN A 442 7.65 -26.68 13.23
CA GLN A 442 8.96 -26.01 13.26
C GLN A 442 9.10 -24.83 12.31
N VAL A 443 8.16 -24.66 11.38
CA VAL A 443 8.22 -23.60 10.36
C VAL A 443 8.27 -22.20 10.97
N ILE A 444 9.09 -21.33 10.38
CA ILE A 444 8.97 -19.89 10.54
C ILE A 444 8.13 -19.40 9.38
N TYR A 445 6.92 -18.92 9.69
CA TYR A 445 5.90 -18.66 8.69
C TYR A 445 5.50 -17.19 8.66
N ALA A 446 5.39 -16.63 7.46
CA ALA A 446 4.70 -15.37 7.21
C ALA A 446 3.77 -15.51 6.00
N SER A 447 2.76 -14.67 5.93
CA SER A 447 1.81 -14.69 4.80
C SER A 447 1.42 -13.30 4.33
N GLY A 448 0.91 -13.22 3.11
CA GLY A 448 0.39 -11.97 2.54
C GLY A 448 -1.03 -11.64 3.05
N THR A 449 -1.78 -12.66 3.43
CA THR A 449 -3.16 -12.61 3.93
C THR A 449 -3.22 -13.01 5.41
N GLU A 450 -4.30 -12.68 6.10
CA GLU A 450 -4.56 -13.19 7.45
C GLU A 450 -4.95 -14.68 7.41
N PHE A 451 -4.47 -15.47 8.37
CA PHE A 451 -4.85 -16.85 8.61
C PHE A 451 -5.25 -17.05 10.09
N PRO A 452 -6.10 -18.04 10.41
CA PRO A 452 -6.45 -18.31 11.79
C PRO A 452 -5.25 -18.82 12.60
N PRO A 453 -5.26 -18.63 13.94
CA PRO A 453 -4.32 -19.26 14.86
C PRO A 453 -4.30 -20.79 14.73
N PHE A 454 -3.17 -21.40 15.10
CA PHE A 454 -3.01 -22.85 15.17
C PHE A 454 -2.68 -23.30 16.60
N THR A 455 -3.43 -24.25 17.14
CA THR A 455 -3.16 -24.83 18.47
C THR A 455 -2.45 -26.17 18.30
N ILE A 456 -1.24 -26.30 18.85
CA ILE A 456 -0.47 -27.55 18.83
C ILE A 456 -1.20 -28.59 19.69
N PRO A 457 -1.70 -29.70 19.12
CA PRO A 457 -2.52 -30.66 19.85
C PRO A 457 -1.84 -31.27 21.07
N GLU A 458 -0.53 -31.46 21.02
CA GLU A 458 0.26 -32.16 22.04
C GLU A 458 0.58 -31.27 23.26
N THR A 459 0.70 -29.95 23.06
CA THR A 459 1.12 -29.00 24.12
C THR A 459 0.00 -28.03 24.51
N GLY A 460 -1.02 -27.85 23.67
CA GLY A 460 -2.02 -26.80 23.82
C GLY A 460 -1.49 -25.39 23.51
N GLU A 461 -0.25 -25.26 23.04
CA GLU A 461 0.35 -23.98 22.69
C GLU A 461 -0.31 -23.38 21.44
N VAL A 462 -0.72 -22.12 21.53
CA VAL A 462 -1.31 -21.38 20.40
C VAL A 462 -0.22 -20.61 19.67
N ARG A 463 -0.12 -20.85 18.36
CA ARG A 463 0.76 -20.13 17.44
C ARG A 463 -0.07 -19.22 16.55
N LEU A 464 0.43 -18.01 16.33
CA LEU A 464 -0.20 -17.00 15.48
C LEU A 464 0.60 -16.87 14.18
N PRO A 465 -0.03 -16.82 13.00
CA PRO A 465 0.66 -16.50 11.77
C PRO A 465 1.04 -15.03 11.72
N ASP A 466 2.25 -14.74 11.24
CA ASP A 466 2.68 -13.39 10.93
C ASP A 466 2.21 -12.98 9.52
N GLN A 467 1.93 -11.68 9.35
CA GLN A 467 1.51 -11.12 8.06
C GLN A 467 2.53 -10.08 7.58
N GLY A 468 3.14 -10.35 6.42
CA GLY A 468 4.00 -9.39 5.70
C GLY A 468 3.18 -8.33 4.98
N ASN A 469 2.45 -7.51 5.74
CA ASN A 469 1.51 -6.53 5.20
C ASN A 469 2.21 -5.19 4.90
N ASN A 470 2.16 -4.74 3.65
CA ASN A 470 2.73 -3.45 3.23
C ASN A 470 2.22 -2.24 4.05
N MET A 471 1.09 -2.38 4.76
CA MET A 471 0.56 -1.35 5.67
C MET A 471 1.54 -0.93 6.77
N TYR A 472 2.55 -1.73 7.14
CA TYR A 472 3.61 -1.25 8.03
C TYR A 472 4.55 -0.24 7.36
N ILE A 473 4.69 -0.28 6.03
CA ILE A 473 5.72 0.43 5.28
C ILE A 473 5.18 1.68 4.61
N PHE A 474 4.23 1.53 3.69
CA PHE A 474 3.82 2.65 2.85
C PHE A 474 3.32 3.86 3.65
N PRO A 475 2.54 3.71 4.75
CA PRO A 475 2.08 4.85 5.52
C PRO A 475 3.25 5.67 6.08
N ALA A 476 4.28 5.00 6.60
CA ALA A 476 5.47 5.63 7.13
C ALA A 476 6.29 6.34 6.05
N ILE A 477 6.47 5.71 4.87
CA ILE A 477 7.14 6.35 3.73
C ILE A 477 6.43 7.64 3.34
N GLY A 478 5.11 7.59 3.14
CA GLY A 478 4.38 8.78 2.70
C GLY A 478 4.33 9.87 3.76
N LEU A 479 4.25 9.52 5.05
CA LEU A 479 4.37 10.52 6.11
C LEU A 479 5.75 11.18 6.10
N ALA A 480 6.82 10.40 5.98
CA ALA A 480 8.18 10.94 5.88
C ALA A 480 8.33 11.84 4.65
N ALA A 481 7.88 11.39 3.48
CA ALA A 481 7.94 12.16 2.23
C ALA A 481 7.18 13.50 2.33
N VAL A 482 5.99 13.50 2.95
CA VAL A 482 5.19 14.72 3.14
C VAL A 482 5.83 15.67 4.15
N LEU A 483 6.39 15.14 5.25
CA LEU A 483 6.98 15.94 6.33
C LEU A 483 8.35 16.53 5.96
N SER A 484 9.26 15.74 5.41
CA SER A 484 10.65 16.14 5.14
C SER A 484 10.93 16.52 3.69
N LYS A 485 10.03 16.19 2.76
CA LYS A 485 10.11 16.55 1.33
C LYS A 485 11.49 16.26 0.73
N PRO A 486 11.98 15.01 0.82
CA PRO A 486 13.26 14.67 0.21
C PRO A 486 13.17 14.86 -1.32
N LYS A 487 14.31 15.07 -1.98
CA LYS A 487 14.34 15.22 -3.45
C LYS A 487 13.84 13.96 -4.18
N MET A 488 14.11 12.78 -3.62
CA MET A 488 13.69 11.48 -4.13
C MET A 488 13.67 10.44 -2.99
N ILE A 489 13.09 9.27 -3.26
CA ILE A 489 13.14 8.10 -2.38
C ILE A 489 14.32 7.21 -2.81
N THR A 490 15.35 7.09 -1.97
CA THR A 490 16.53 6.25 -2.22
C THR A 490 16.32 4.83 -1.69
N ASP A 491 17.08 3.86 -2.20
CA ASP A 491 16.97 2.46 -1.73
C ASP A 491 17.45 2.32 -0.26
N SER A 492 18.44 3.10 0.14
CA SER A 492 18.90 3.20 1.54
C SER A 492 17.84 3.74 2.49
N MET A 493 16.99 4.67 2.08
CA MET A 493 15.79 5.06 2.86
C MET A 493 14.84 3.87 3.04
N ILE A 494 14.63 3.07 2.00
CA ILE A 494 13.78 1.87 2.07
C ILE A 494 14.38 0.85 3.04
N HIS A 495 15.69 0.58 2.94
CA HIS A 495 16.39 -0.33 3.85
C HIS A 495 16.38 0.15 5.30
N SER A 496 16.53 1.46 5.55
CA SER A 496 16.43 2.04 6.89
C SER A 496 15.07 1.75 7.51
N ILE A 497 13.99 1.90 6.73
CA ILE A 497 12.64 1.53 7.18
C ILE A 497 12.54 0.02 7.43
N SER A 498 13.05 -0.82 6.53
CA SER A 498 13.01 -2.28 6.70
C SER A 498 13.71 -2.70 8.00
N LYS A 499 14.88 -2.12 8.27
CA LYS A 499 15.64 -2.37 9.49
C LYS A 499 14.91 -1.87 10.73
N SER A 500 14.39 -0.64 10.69
CA SER A 500 13.59 -0.06 11.77
C SER A 500 12.37 -0.90 12.12
N LEU A 501 11.66 -1.43 11.10
CA LEU A 501 10.55 -2.36 11.31
C LEU A 501 10.99 -3.68 11.95
N SER A 502 12.11 -4.25 11.48
CA SER A 502 12.63 -5.50 12.06
C SER A 502 13.01 -5.37 13.55
N ASP A 503 13.37 -4.17 13.99
CA ASP A 503 13.74 -3.87 15.37
C ASP A 503 12.58 -3.28 16.21
N SER A 504 11.38 -3.16 15.63
CA SER A 504 10.21 -2.57 16.31
C SER A 504 9.42 -3.57 17.18
N LEU A 505 9.87 -4.83 17.25
CA LEU A 505 9.26 -5.84 18.12
C LEU A 505 9.46 -5.46 19.59
N ASN A 506 8.40 -5.55 20.39
CA ASN A 506 8.53 -5.46 21.84
C ASN A 506 8.97 -6.82 22.42
N GLN A 507 9.21 -6.88 23.74
CA GLN A 507 9.68 -8.10 24.39
C GLN A 507 8.68 -9.25 24.28
N GLU A 508 7.38 -8.98 24.46
CA GLU A 508 6.32 -9.99 24.35
C GLU A 508 6.27 -10.60 22.94
N GLU A 509 6.34 -9.75 21.91
CA GLU A 509 6.36 -10.17 20.51
C GLU A 509 7.61 -10.98 20.18
N THR A 510 8.76 -10.57 20.71
CA THR A 510 10.04 -11.28 20.54
C THR A 510 10.00 -12.66 21.20
N ASP A 511 9.48 -12.76 22.43
CA ASP A 511 9.36 -14.01 23.18
C ASP A 511 8.35 -14.96 22.51
N ALA A 512 7.30 -14.41 21.88
CA ALA A 512 6.35 -15.15 21.06
C ALA A 512 6.90 -15.58 19.68
N HIS A 513 8.14 -15.17 19.34
CA HIS A 513 8.79 -15.39 18.05
C HIS A 513 8.04 -14.76 16.87
N HIS A 514 7.39 -13.62 17.07
CA HIS A 514 6.78 -12.86 15.98
C HIS A 514 7.83 -12.31 15.02
N LEU A 515 7.43 -12.18 13.76
CA LEU A 515 8.21 -11.55 12.71
C LEU A 515 7.88 -10.06 12.55
N TYR A 516 6.65 -9.65 12.90
CA TYR A 516 6.18 -8.28 12.79
C TYR A 516 5.51 -7.80 14.10
N PRO A 517 5.51 -6.47 14.36
CA PRO A 517 4.82 -5.92 15.52
C PRO A 517 3.31 -6.14 15.46
N ASN A 518 2.62 -6.12 16.60
CA ASN A 518 1.17 -6.19 16.63
C ASN A 518 0.53 -5.00 15.90
N LEU A 519 -0.49 -5.26 15.08
CA LEU A 519 -1.17 -4.24 14.29
C LEU A 519 -1.79 -3.10 15.13
N LYS A 520 -2.14 -3.35 16.40
CA LYS A 520 -2.61 -2.30 17.31
C LYS A 520 -1.57 -1.19 17.55
N ARG A 521 -0.30 -1.50 17.35
CA ARG A 521 0.83 -0.56 17.46
C ARG A 521 1.17 0.12 16.13
N LEU A 522 0.33 -0.03 15.08
CA LEU A 522 0.66 0.46 13.73
C LEU A 522 1.08 1.93 13.69
N ARG A 523 0.40 2.82 14.41
CA ARG A 523 0.76 4.26 14.44
C ARG A 523 2.05 4.54 15.22
N GLU A 524 2.28 3.82 16.32
CA GLU A 524 3.54 3.89 17.07
C GLU A 524 4.71 3.47 16.20
N VAL A 525 4.60 2.28 15.58
CA VAL A 525 5.59 1.74 14.65
C VAL A 525 5.78 2.69 13.47
N SER A 526 4.70 3.18 12.84
CA SER A 526 4.80 4.12 11.72
C SER A 526 5.56 5.40 12.08
N ALA A 527 5.47 5.88 13.33
CA ALA A 527 6.24 7.04 13.78
C ALA A 527 7.75 6.75 13.84
N ASN A 528 8.14 5.57 14.33
CA ASN A 528 9.53 5.11 14.36
C ASN A 528 10.10 5.00 12.94
N LEU A 529 9.37 4.33 12.05
CA LEU A 529 9.77 4.11 10.66
C LEU A 529 9.87 5.44 9.89
N THR A 530 8.91 6.34 10.11
CA THR A 530 8.94 7.70 9.54
C THR A 530 10.18 8.45 10.00
N ALA A 531 10.48 8.40 11.30
CA ALA A 531 11.66 9.06 11.85
C ALA A 531 12.96 8.47 11.26
N ALA A 532 13.07 7.13 11.17
CA ALA A 532 14.24 6.46 10.59
C ALA A 532 14.49 6.86 9.14
N MET A 533 13.43 6.95 8.34
CA MET A 533 13.53 7.43 6.96
C MET A 533 13.96 8.90 6.89
N ILE A 534 13.42 9.77 7.75
CA ILE A 534 13.81 11.19 7.79
C ILE A 534 15.29 11.32 8.16
N HIS A 535 15.77 10.55 9.15
CA HIS A 535 17.20 10.50 9.51
C HIS A 535 18.05 10.11 8.30
N GLN A 536 17.71 9.01 7.64
CA GLN A 536 18.46 8.54 6.47
C GLN A 536 18.45 9.58 5.33
N ALA A 537 17.30 10.21 5.09
CA ALA A 537 17.17 11.24 4.06
C ALA A 537 18.01 12.50 4.35
N VAL A 538 18.16 12.87 5.63
CA VAL A 538 19.06 13.96 6.03
C VAL A 538 20.52 13.56 5.87
N ILE A 539 20.90 12.35 6.32
CA ILE A 539 22.28 11.82 6.24
C ILE A 539 22.76 11.83 4.78
N GLU A 540 21.89 11.52 3.83
CA GLU A 540 22.17 11.48 2.40
C GLU A 540 22.05 12.84 1.68
N GLY A 541 21.72 13.92 2.39
CA GLY A 541 21.54 15.25 1.79
C GLY A 541 20.33 15.35 0.85
N GLN A 542 19.34 14.48 1.01
CA GLN A 542 18.09 14.48 0.25
C GLN A 542 17.09 15.52 0.79
N VAL A 543 17.23 15.92 2.06
CA VAL A 543 16.43 16.96 2.72
C VAL A 543 17.25 18.25 2.85
N SER A 544 16.69 19.37 2.40
CA SER A 544 17.33 20.70 2.49
C SER A 544 16.74 21.61 3.57
N ASP A 545 15.69 21.18 4.26
CA ASP A 545 15.06 21.96 5.32
C ASP A 545 15.92 21.93 6.59
N GLN A 546 16.39 23.10 7.02
CA GLN A 546 17.25 23.25 8.19
C GLN A 546 16.60 22.71 9.47
N PHE A 547 15.26 22.78 9.58
CA PHE A 547 14.54 22.23 10.72
C PHE A 547 14.84 20.72 10.89
N TRP A 548 14.77 19.96 9.80
CA TRP A 548 15.02 18.51 9.86
C TRP A 548 16.49 18.21 10.08
N ILE A 549 17.40 18.97 9.45
CA ILE A 549 18.84 18.82 9.65
C ILE A 549 19.22 19.01 11.13
N ASP A 550 18.70 20.07 11.76
CA ASP A 550 18.96 20.36 13.17
C ASP A 550 18.29 19.34 14.09
N MET A 551 17.04 18.95 13.79
CA MET A 551 16.27 18.03 14.61
C MET A 551 16.91 16.63 14.68
N THR A 552 17.35 16.09 13.53
CA THR A 552 18.01 14.77 13.48
C THR A 552 19.38 14.80 14.16
N ALA A 553 20.14 15.89 14.00
CA ALA A 553 21.46 16.06 14.64
C ALA A 553 21.39 16.38 16.14
N SER A 554 20.21 16.71 16.69
CA SER A 554 20.03 17.12 18.09
C SER A 554 20.12 15.98 19.11
N ASP A 555 20.17 14.73 18.65
CA ASP A 555 20.41 13.57 19.49
C ASP A 555 21.92 13.26 19.52
N PRO A 556 22.56 13.25 20.70
CA PRO A 556 23.97 12.89 20.82
C PRO A 556 24.32 11.53 20.22
N GLU A 557 23.38 10.57 20.25
CA GLU A 557 23.61 9.22 19.69
C GLU A 557 23.59 9.21 18.16
N ALA A 558 22.92 10.17 17.50
CA ALA A 558 22.78 10.21 16.04
C ALA A 558 24.14 10.18 15.31
N LYS A 559 25.21 10.70 15.93
CA LYS A 559 26.57 10.67 15.38
C LYS A 559 27.11 9.24 15.16
N ASN A 560 26.69 8.28 15.99
CA ASN A 560 27.10 6.88 15.86
C ASN A 560 26.37 6.15 14.73
N HIS A 561 25.26 6.72 14.27
CA HIS A 561 24.37 6.18 13.24
C HIS A 561 24.50 6.95 11.90
N TRP A 562 25.44 7.90 11.82
CA TRP A 562 25.61 8.77 10.67
C TRP A 562 26.48 8.11 9.58
N ASN A 563 25.96 7.06 8.94
CA ASN A 563 26.59 6.43 7.78
C ASN A 563 25.61 6.34 6.60
N PRO A 564 25.77 7.15 5.53
CA PRO A 564 24.86 7.11 4.38
C PRO A 564 24.90 5.76 3.65
N GLU A 565 26.02 5.05 3.72
CA GLU A 565 26.23 3.77 3.02
C GLU A 565 25.76 2.57 3.84
N LYS A 566 25.39 2.74 5.11
CA LYS A 566 24.97 1.63 5.97
C LYS A 566 23.75 2.01 6.82
N PRO A 567 22.54 2.02 6.21
CA PRO A 567 21.31 2.35 6.92
C PRO A 567 21.05 1.32 8.02
N ASP A 568 20.93 1.79 9.26
CA ASP A 568 20.76 0.92 10.44
C ASP A 568 19.38 1.04 11.10
N GLY A 569 18.49 1.85 10.52
CA GLY A 569 17.13 2.05 11.02
C GLY A 569 17.03 2.90 12.27
N TYR A 570 18.11 3.59 12.66
CA TYR A 570 18.10 4.48 13.82
C TYR A 570 17.05 5.60 13.70
N CYS A 571 16.31 5.81 14.78
CA CYS A 571 15.36 6.90 14.91
C CYS A 571 15.47 7.56 16.29
N SER A 572 15.84 8.85 16.32
CA SER A 572 15.93 9.59 17.59
C SER A 572 14.56 9.77 18.26
N PRO A 573 14.44 9.63 19.59
CA PRO A 573 13.18 9.80 20.30
C PRO A 573 12.52 11.17 20.09
N LYS A 574 13.33 12.23 19.90
CA LYS A 574 12.82 13.58 19.61
C LYS A 574 12.12 13.68 18.26
N VAL A 575 12.68 13.05 17.22
CA VAL A 575 12.05 13.01 15.89
C VAL A 575 10.77 12.18 15.94
N VAL A 576 10.79 11.03 16.63
CA VAL A 576 9.60 10.18 16.82
C VAL A 576 8.48 10.93 17.54
N ASP A 577 8.77 11.64 18.62
CA ASP A 577 7.79 12.47 19.35
C ASP A 577 7.21 13.58 18.47
N TYR A 578 8.07 14.28 17.70
CA TYR A 578 7.61 15.31 16.78
C TYR A 578 6.70 14.74 15.69
N VAL A 579 7.10 13.64 15.04
CA VAL A 579 6.30 12.94 14.04
C VAL A 579 4.95 12.51 14.62
N SER A 580 4.95 11.89 15.80
CA SER A 580 3.74 11.44 16.50
C SER A 580 2.76 12.59 16.78
N LYS A 581 3.28 13.79 17.12
CA LYS A 581 2.47 15.00 17.31
C LYS A 581 1.92 15.58 16.00
N LYS A 582 2.56 15.30 14.86
CA LYS A 582 2.11 15.71 13.53
C LYS A 582 1.13 14.74 12.88
N MET A 583 1.04 13.50 13.36
CA MET A 583 0.04 12.55 12.91
C MET A 583 -1.37 13.08 13.17
N TRP A 584 -2.15 13.22 12.11
CA TRP A 584 -3.55 13.63 12.15
C TRP A 584 -4.40 12.65 12.98
N LYS A 585 -5.34 13.22 13.72
CA LYS A 585 -6.33 12.49 14.53
C LYS A 585 -7.71 13.06 14.24
N PRO A 586 -8.76 12.22 14.26
CA PRO A 586 -10.12 12.68 14.11
C PRO A 586 -10.50 13.63 15.26
N THR A 587 -11.21 14.69 14.93
CA THR A 587 -11.76 15.64 15.90
C THR A 587 -13.01 15.02 16.54
N ARG A 588 -12.94 14.70 17.84
CA ARG A 588 -14.05 14.07 18.59
C ARG A 588 -14.89 15.06 19.43
N ASN A 589 -14.63 16.36 19.31
CA ASN A 589 -15.20 17.41 20.14
C ASN A 589 -16.53 17.96 19.61
#